data_AF-A0A0S8DUH5-F1
#
_entry.id   AF-A0A0S8DUH5-F1
#
_cell.length_a   1.000
_cell.length_b   1.000
_cell.length_c   1.000
_cell.angle_alpha   90.00
_cell.angle_beta   90.00
_cell.angle_gamma   90.00
#
_symmetry.space_group_name_H-M   'P 1'
#
loop_
_entity.id
_entity.type
_entity.pdbx_description
1 polymer ?
#
loop_
_entity_poly.entity_id
_entity_poly.type
_entity_poly.pdbx_seq_one_letter_code
_entity_poly.pdbx_strand_id
1 'polypeptide(L)'
;RGAKLVVSNDTGPGHIAAASGVPLVLMFGRSNPLRVEPYRRKECVVAIDPEGRGLDINSTDPRHDIKAITVDQVWQKAREQLENPNPKSQA
;
A
#
# COMPACT_ATOMS: atom_id res chain seq x y z
N ARG A 1 4.22 18.56 -9.66
CA ARG A 1 3.54 17.45 -10.38
C ARG A 1 4.64 16.62 -11.07
N GLY A 2 4.69 15.28 -10.97
CA GLY A 2 5.85 14.57 -11.55
C GLY A 2 5.95 13.03 -11.53
N ALA A 3 5.11 12.26 -10.83
CA ALA A 3 5.18 10.79 -10.87
C ALA A 3 3.88 10.18 -11.42
N LYS A 4 3.98 9.17 -12.29
CA LYS A 4 2.82 8.41 -12.79
C LYS A 4 2.34 7.33 -11.80
N LEU A 5 3.23 6.89 -10.91
CA LEU A 5 3.00 5.91 -9.87
C LEU A 5 4.04 6.15 -8.77
N VAL A 6 3.66 5.92 -7.51
CA VAL A 6 4.60 5.84 -6.38
C VAL A 6 4.57 4.43 -5.83
N VAL A 7 5.75 3.87 -5.55
CA VAL A 7 5.90 2.62 -4.78
C VAL A 7 6.62 2.98 -3.49
N SER A 8 6.03 2.63 -2.35
CA SER A 8 6.56 2.99 -1.02
C SER A 8 6.30 1.88 -0.01
N ASN A 9 7.10 1.85 1.05
CA ASN A 9 6.73 1.19 2.30
C ASN A 9 5.80 2.10 3.13
N ASP A 10 5.20 1.53 4.18
CA ASP A 10 4.47 2.24 5.24
C ASP A 10 5.38 3.24 5.99
N THR A 11 5.53 4.43 5.39
CA THR A 11 6.19 5.59 5.98
C THR A 11 5.50 6.87 5.50
N GLY A 12 5.79 8.00 6.15
CA GLY A 12 5.19 9.30 5.86
C GLY A 12 5.11 9.67 4.36
N PRO A 13 6.18 9.50 3.56
CA PRO A 13 6.12 9.77 2.11
C PRO A 13 5.04 8.97 1.36
N GLY A 14 4.81 7.70 1.72
CA GLY A 14 3.73 6.89 1.14
C GLY A 14 2.35 7.48 1.44
N HIS A 15 2.14 7.97 2.66
CA HIS A 15 0.90 8.65 3.06
C HIS A 15 0.73 10.00 2.36
N ILE A 16 1.80 10.76 2.17
CA ILE A 16 1.77 12.01 1.39
C ILE A 16 1.38 11.73 -0.06
N ALA A 17 1.93 10.67 -0.67
CA ALA A 17 1.56 10.25 -2.02
C ALA A 17 0.07 9.84 -2.12
N ALA A 18 -0.45 9.14 -1.11
CA ALA A 18 -1.87 8.78 -1.02
C ALA A 18 -2.77 10.03 -0.94
N ALA A 19 -2.41 11.00 -0.09
CA ALA A 19 -3.13 12.27 0.04
C ALA A 19 -3.07 13.12 -1.23
N SER A 20 -1.96 13.03 -1.97
CA SER A 20 -1.76 13.76 -3.24
C SER A 20 -2.54 13.17 -4.43
N GLY A 21 -3.26 12.06 -4.23
CA GLY A 21 -4.09 11.45 -5.28
C GLY A 21 -3.28 10.72 -6.37
N VAL A 22 -1.97 10.58 -6.21
CA VAL A 22 -1.14 9.84 -7.17
C VAL A 22 -1.47 8.34 -7.06
N PRO A 23 -1.46 7.58 -8.17
CA PRO A 23 -1.47 6.12 -8.11
C PRO A 23 -0.37 5.62 -7.18
N LEU A 24 -0.67 4.66 -6.31
CA LEU A 24 0.22 4.26 -5.22
C LEU A 24 0.24 2.74 -5.07
N VAL A 25 1.41 2.21 -4.75
CA VAL A 25 1.58 0.88 -4.16
C VAL A 25 2.21 1.06 -2.79
N LEU A 26 1.50 0.68 -1.73
CA LEU A 26 1.97 0.82 -0.35
C LEU A 26 2.14 -0.55 0.30
N MET A 27 3.38 -0.89 0.65
CA MET A 27 3.74 -2.21 1.17
C MET A 27 3.77 -2.22 2.70
N PHE A 28 3.15 -3.24 3.30
CA PHE A 28 3.11 -3.45 4.74
C PHE A 28 3.73 -4.79 5.13
N GLY A 29 4.90 -4.70 5.77
CA GLY A 29 5.53 -5.81 6.48
C GLY A 29 4.83 -6.06 7.81
N ARG A 30 5.51 -5.81 8.94
CA ARG A 30 4.94 -6.07 10.28
C ARG A 30 3.84 -5.11 10.69
N SER A 31 3.86 -3.87 10.21
CA SER A 31 2.79 -2.90 10.47
C SER A 31 1.43 -3.44 10.02
N ASN A 32 0.38 -3.19 10.80
CA ASN A 32 -0.96 -3.68 10.50
C ASN A 32 -1.72 -2.72 9.54
N PRO A 33 -2.04 -3.15 8.31
CA PRO A 33 -2.76 -2.31 7.35
C PRO A 33 -4.12 -1.86 7.86
N LEU A 34 -4.86 -2.68 8.61
CA LEU A 34 -6.17 -2.28 9.16
C LEU A 34 -6.09 -1.05 10.09
N ARG A 35 -4.91 -0.77 10.65
CA ARG A 35 -4.69 0.33 11.59
C ARG A 35 -4.21 1.59 10.90
N VAL A 36 -3.39 1.43 9.86
CA VAL A 36 -2.60 2.51 9.27
C VAL A 36 -2.65 2.54 7.75
N GLU A 37 -3.55 1.82 7.08
CA GLU A 37 -3.70 1.99 5.63
C GLU A 37 -4.14 3.42 5.29
N PRO A 38 -3.80 3.94 4.10
CA PRO A 38 -4.16 5.30 3.75
C PRO A 38 -5.67 5.42 3.58
N TYR A 39 -6.23 6.44 4.21
CA TYR A 39 -7.67 6.66 4.28
C TYR A 39 -8.34 6.65 2.90
N ARG A 40 -9.34 5.76 2.72
CA ARG A 40 -10.07 5.55 1.46
C ARG A 40 -9.18 5.20 0.26
N ARG A 41 -8.06 4.52 0.51
CA ARG A 41 -7.11 4.06 -0.52
C ARG A 41 -6.70 2.59 -0.32
N LYS A 42 -7.55 1.75 0.27
CA LYS A 42 -7.23 0.33 0.55
C LYS A 42 -6.79 -0.45 -0.69
N GLU A 43 -7.22 -0.03 -1.87
CA GLU A 43 -6.85 -0.62 -3.15
C GLU A 43 -5.34 -0.55 -3.47
N CYS A 44 -4.60 0.37 -2.82
CA CYS A 44 -3.16 0.55 -3.02
C CYS A 44 -2.28 -0.38 -2.16
N VAL A 45 -2.88 -1.11 -1.22
CA VAL A 45 -2.16 -1.89 -0.21
C VAL A 45 -1.62 -3.20 -0.79
N VAL A 46 -0.36 -3.52 -0.45
CA VAL A 46 0.25 -4.84 -0.64
C VAL A 46 0.74 -5.35 0.70
N ALA A 47 0.14 -6.44 1.17
CA ALA A 47 0.49 -7.06 2.43
C ALA A 47 0.08 -8.54 2.40
N ILE A 48 0.76 -9.38 3.18
CA ILE A 48 0.33 -10.76 3.43
C ILE A 48 -0.82 -10.73 4.45
N ASP A 49 -1.97 -11.28 4.10
CA ASP A 49 -3.14 -11.38 4.99
C ASP A 49 -3.50 -10.03 5.67
N PRO A 50 -3.81 -8.95 4.91
CA PRO A 50 -3.98 -7.60 5.46
C PRO A 50 -5.14 -7.51 6.47
N GLU A 51 -6.20 -8.30 6.29
CA GLU A 51 -7.41 -8.27 7.12
C GLU A 51 -7.37 -9.29 8.28
N GLY A 52 -6.50 -10.30 8.23
CA GLY A 52 -6.39 -11.36 9.23
C GLY A 52 -5.42 -11.09 10.39
N ARG A 53 -4.83 -9.88 10.48
CA ARG A 53 -3.78 -9.56 11.46
C ARG A 53 -4.29 -9.14 12.84
N GLY A 54 -5.60 -9.07 13.05
CA GLY A 54 -6.21 -8.55 14.28
C GLY A 54 -6.10 -7.02 14.39
N LEU A 55 -6.08 -6.50 15.61
CA LEU A 55 -6.13 -5.05 15.89
C LEU A 55 -4.81 -4.45 16.41
N ASP A 56 -3.79 -5.27 16.65
CA ASP A 56 -2.49 -4.78 17.11
C ASP A 56 -1.81 -3.94 16.03
N ILE A 57 -1.04 -2.93 16.43
CA ILE A 57 -0.36 -2.01 15.50
C ILE A 57 0.70 -2.75 14.67
N ASN A 58 1.39 -3.70 15.28
CA ASN A 58 2.42 -4.52 14.65
C ASN A 58 2.12 -6.00 14.86
N SER A 59 2.35 -6.80 13.83
CA SER A 59 2.29 -8.25 13.93
C SER A 59 3.65 -8.86 14.24
N THR A 60 3.64 -9.88 15.10
CA THR A 60 4.80 -10.71 15.44
C THR A 60 4.88 -12.00 14.61
N ASP A 61 3.87 -12.28 13.77
CA ASP A 61 3.85 -13.45 12.90
C ASP A 61 4.97 -13.35 11.84
N PRO A 62 5.87 -14.35 11.74
CA PRO A 62 6.92 -14.38 10.73
C PRO A 62 6.43 -14.24 9.29
N ARG A 63 5.18 -14.64 8.99
CA ARG A 63 4.56 -14.49 7.66
C ARG A 63 4.38 -13.03 7.25
N HIS A 64 4.37 -12.10 8.20
CA HIS A 64 4.27 -10.66 7.95
C HIS A 64 5.64 -9.97 7.86
N ASP A 65 6.75 -10.71 7.76
CA ASP A 65 8.02 -10.11 7.36
C ASP A 65 7.87 -9.50 5.94
N ILE A 66 8.46 -8.31 5.73
CA ILE A 66 8.43 -7.64 4.42
C ILE A 66 9.01 -8.53 3.31
N LYS A 67 9.92 -9.46 3.66
CA LYS A 67 10.49 -10.44 2.72
C LYS A 67 9.48 -11.43 2.15
N ALA A 68 8.31 -11.59 2.78
CA ALA A 68 7.24 -12.42 2.25
C ALA A 68 6.49 -11.75 1.07
N ILE A 69 6.67 -10.43 0.88
CA ILE A 69 6.13 -9.71 -0.27
C ILE A 69 7.06 -9.90 -1.46
N THR A 70 6.54 -10.44 -2.56
CA THR A 70 7.32 -10.67 -3.78
C THR A 70 7.28 -9.47 -4.73
N VAL A 71 8.29 -9.36 -5.59
CA VAL A 71 8.32 -8.36 -6.67
C VAL A 71 7.09 -8.52 -7.57
N ASP A 72 6.66 -9.74 -7.86
CA ASP A 72 5.48 -9.99 -8.71
C ASP A 72 4.19 -9.44 -8.08
N GLN A 73 3.99 -9.58 -6.77
CA GLN A 73 2.84 -9.01 -6.08
C GLN A 73 2.82 -7.48 -6.19
N VAL A 74 3.98 -6.84 -5.99
CA VAL A 74 4.15 -5.39 -6.13
C VAL A 74 3.90 -4.96 -7.58
N TRP A 75 4.42 -5.73 -8.54
CA TRP A 75 4.28 -5.47 -9.97
C TRP A 75 2.82 -5.58 -10.46
N GLN A 76 2.11 -6.63 -10.05
CA GLN A 76 0.69 -6.77 -10.37
C GLN A 76 -0.11 -5.58 -9.82
N LYS A 77 0.14 -5.19 -8.57
CA LYS A 77 -0.52 -4.02 -7.97
C LYS A 77 -0.17 -2.72 -8.72
N ALA A 78 1.08 -2.55 -9.14
CA ALA A 78 1.50 -1.40 -9.92
C ALA A 78 0.72 -1.28 -11.23
N ARG A 79 0.49 -2.40 -11.92
CA ARG A 79 -0.32 -2.44 -13.14
C ARG A 79 -1.77 -2.05 -12.87
N GLU A 80 -2.40 -2.62 -11.85
CA GLU A 80 -3.77 -2.28 -11.46
C GLU A 80 -3.95 -0.78 -11.20
N GLN A 81 -2.98 -0.16 -10.52
CA GLN A 81 -3.00 1.27 -10.20
C GLN A 81 -2.79 2.17 -11.42
N LEU A 82 -2.04 1.70 -12.42
CA LEU A 82 -1.83 2.41 -13.69
C LEU A 82 -3.02 2.25 -14.64
N GLU A 83 -3.72 1.11 -14.62
CA GLU A 83 -4.89 0.83 -15.45
C GLU A 83 -6.16 1.51 -14.89
N ASN A 84 -6.28 1.63 -13.56
CA ASN A 84 -7.39 2.30 -12.87
C ASN A 84 -6.91 3.47 -12.00
N PRO A 85 -6.41 4.57 -12.60
CA PRO A 85 -6.00 5.73 -11.84
C PRO A 85 -7.20 6.30 -11.08
N ASN A 86 -7.03 6.49 -9.76
CA ASN A 86 -8.10 6.93 -8.86
C ASN A 86 -8.81 8.18 -9.44
N PRO A 87 -10.17 8.25 -9.47
CA PRO A 87 -10.93 9.36 -10.06
C PRO A 87 -10.61 10.75 -9.48
N LYS A 88 -9.97 10.83 -8.31
CA LYS A 88 -9.47 12.10 -7.75
C LYS A 88 -8.24 12.69 -8.46
N SER A 89 -7.63 11.95 -9.39
CA SER A 89 -6.47 12.40 -10.17
C SER A 89 -6.81 13.28 -11.38
N GLN A 90 -8.11 13.46 -11.68
CA GLN A 90 -8.59 14.26 -12.82
C GLN A 90 -9.10 15.66 -12.46
N ALA A 91 -8.86 16.14 -11.24
CA ALA A 91 -9.15 17.51 -10.80
C ALA A 91 -7.93 18.44 -10.92
#